data_AF-A0A353GU53-F1
#
_entry.id   AF-A0A353GU53-F1
#
_cell.length_a   1.000
_cell.length_b   1.000
_cell.length_c   1.000
_cell.angle_alpha   90.00
_cell.angle_beta   90.00
_cell.angle_gamma   90.00
#
_symmetry.space_group_name_H-M   'P 1'
#
loop_
_entity.id
_entity.type
_entity.pdbx_description
1 polymer ?
#
loop_
_entity_poly.entity_id
_entity_poly.type
_entity_poly.pdbx_seq_one_letter_code
_entity_poly.pdbx_strand_id
1 'polypeptide(L)'
;MKRILNLSLPGYTCPEGNSDGGAYPIYSYRPDYNAFIEKVSDERSIDQIMGFFDLKTFLLGPFPGELFNLCAMTTKPHTTHITYFKKNKSNLYDPQDVSALAPDQLVGDLKVINVTNVKSDISINDLKKYEIAEGDIVFLNTNFSKKYRDIKPTKKYYTELPGLSFEAAEYLVKAGVKVIGIDARTMEPLEKSNRGNVSIIDLFNQAGIPVVEDLANLDLVTENLKWAIIGVPVKIHGALGGAARVIAINPDEPNEYLDLSHKVKTYPDMRFDRPHGWELPMPERIEPRDMQNQISRWTRLLPFVLEGKDVRTPDGRSQEMYIYFSHGSNTHAECAYFDPFSSHNISEEIMLRYKEMPIDRLIGNASILDLSENIGPRQTIDVDLLEKSSVDIHKGDVLFVRADINDWYLFGKSIDITPGFTVGAARWLVDKGIKAIVIDFPSVEKSNPPSGIDGVRYTANDVHYYFHNNNIPVIEKATKLSHIKQKRFSTAILPLPAHNLGGFPVDIFVWENWK
;
A
#
# COMPACT_ATOMS: atom_id res chain seq x y z
N MET A 1 -17.40 19.70 -7.94
CA MET A 1 -17.24 18.72 -6.83
C MET A 1 -16.39 17.56 -7.35
N LYS A 2 -15.46 17.03 -6.56
CA LYS A 2 -14.66 15.85 -6.95
C LYS A 2 -15.18 14.61 -6.23
N ARG A 3 -15.51 13.57 -6.99
CA ARG A 3 -15.97 12.28 -6.45
C ARG A 3 -14.78 11.33 -6.39
N ILE A 4 -14.53 10.74 -5.22
CA ILE A 4 -13.33 9.94 -4.94
C ILE A 4 -13.75 8.49 -4.68
N LEU A 5 -13.07 7.53 -5.29
CA LEU A 5 -13.29 6.10 -5.10
C LEU A 5 -11.98 5.41 -4.72
N ASN A 6 -12.06 4.36 -3.91
CA ASN A 6 -10.98 3.38 -3.75
C ASN A 6 -11.44 2.05 -4.37
N LEU A 7 -10.66 1.57 -5.34
CA LEU A 7 -10.94 0.39 -6.16
C LEU A 7 -10.12 -0.84 -5.72
N SER A 8 -9.37 -0.75 -4.62
CA SER A 8 -8.64 -1.88 -4.06
C SER A 8 -9.55 -2.82 -3.25
N LEU A 9 -9.16 -4.09 -3.23
CA LEU A 9 -9.71 -5.14 -2.39
C LEU A 9 -8.88 -5.21 -1.09
N PRO A 10 -9.48 -5.08 0.11
CA PRO A 10 -8.78 -5.37 1.35
C PRO A 10 -8.58 -6.89 1.54
N GLY A 11 -7.50 -7.27 2.21
CA GLY A 11 -7.25 -8.65 2.63
C GLY A 11 -7.81 -8.94 4.03
N TYR A 12 -7.96 -10.21 4.38
CA TYR A 12 -8.35 -10.65 5.72
C TYR A 12 -7.19 -11.37 6.40
N THR A 13 -7.12 -11.32 7.72
CA THR A 13 -6.17 -12.17 8.46
C THR A 13 -6.73 -13.57 8.66
N CYS A 14 -5.87 -14.57 8.64
CA CYS A 14 -6.21 -15.97 8.93
C CYS A 14 -5.41 -16.54 10.12
N PRO A 15 -5.91 -17.59 10.79
CA PRO A 15 -5.16 -18.30 11.81
C PRO A 15 -3.97 -19.05 11.20
N GLU A 16 -3.03 -19.43 12.06
CA GLU A 16 -1.89 -20.26 11.67
C GLU A 16 -2.34 -21.57 11.01
N GLY A 17 -1.67 -21.95 9.92
CA GLY A 17 -2.02 -23.12 9.11
C GLY A 17 -3.15 -22.88 8.10
N ASN A 18 -3.73 -21.67 8.03
CA ASN A 18 -4.68 -21.28 6.99
C ASN A 18 -4.13 -20.09 6.18
N SER A 19 -3.92 -20.31 4.89
CA SER A 19 -3.32 -19.33 3.98
C SER A 19 -4.33 -18.55 3.12
N ASP A 20 -5.64 -18.80 3.27
CA ASP A 20 -6.66 -18.26 2.36
C ASP A 20 -7.07 -16.79 2.64
N GLY A 21 -6.37 -16.09 3.55
CA GLY A 21 -6.81 -14.80 4.10
C GLY A 21 -6.92 -13.65 3.10
N GLY A 22 -6.16 -13.65 2.01
CA GLY A 22 -6.20 -12.57 1.02
C GLY A 22 -7.56 -12.37 0.33
N ALA A 23 -8.38 -13.42 0.21
CA ALA A 23 -9.69 -13.35 -0.46
C ALA A 23 -10.79 -14.25 0.13
N TYR A 24 -10.47 -15.07 1.13
CA TYR A 24 -11.44 -15.91 1.84
C TYR A 24 -11.59 -15.40 3.29
N PRO A 25 -12.57 -14.51 3.56
CA PRO A 25 -12.74 -13.98 4.91
C PRO A 25 -13.14 -15.07 5.88
N ILE A 26 -12.47 -15.11 7.03
CA ILE A 26 -13.01 -15.75 8.22
C ILE A 26 -13.61 -14.65 9.08
N TYR A 27 -14.86 -14.27 8.79
CA TYR A 27 -15.51 -13.11 9.41
C TYR A 27 -15.50 -13.12 10.95
N SER A 28 -15.51 -14.31 11.55
CA SER A 28 -15.46 -14.52 13.01
C SER A 28 -14.05 -14.52 13.59
N TYR A 29 -13.00 -14.61 12.76
CA TYR A 29 -11.62 -14.64 13.25
C TYR A 29 -11.14 -13.22 13.59
N ARG A 30 -10.51 -13.10 14.74
CA ARG A 30 -9.76 -11.92 15.16
C ARG A 30 -8.42 -12.39 15.69
N PRO A 31 -7.34 -11.67 15.41
CA PRO A 31 -6.05 -12.02 16.00
C PRO A 31 -6.12 -11.77 17.51
N ASP A 32 -5.43 -12.60 18.30
CA ASP A 32 -5.31 -12.35 19.74
C ASP A 32 -4.43 -11.13 19.97
N TYR A 33 -5.04 -10.01 20.36
CA TYR A 33 -4.34 -8.74 20.56
C TYR A 33 -3.30 -8.81 21.68
N ASN A 34 -3.38 -9.77 22.60
CA ASN A 34 -2.40 -9.92 23.69
C ASN A 34 -1.54 -11.18 23.54
N ALA A 35 -1.20 -11.57 22.30
CA ALA A 35 -0.48 -12.82 22.06
C ALA A 35 0.86 -12.90 22.84
N PHE A 36 1.61 -11.81 22.94
CA PHE A 36 2.84 -11.72 23.76
C PHE A 36 3.30 -10.27 24.00
N ILE A 37 4.35 -10.11 24.81
CA ILE A 37 5.00 -8.83 25.11
C ILE A 37 6.38 -8.80 24.45
N GLU A 38 6.65 -7.78 23.64
CA GLU A 38 7.99 -7.43 23.15
C GLU A 38 8.61 -6.38 24.08
N LYS A 39 9.60 -6.79 24.87
CA LYS A 39 10.29 -5.88 25.80
C LYS A 39 11.40 -5.13 25.08
N VAL A 40 11.40 -3.81 25.19
CA VAL A 40 12.53 -2.97 24.77
C VAL A 40 13.63 -3.07 25.83
N SER A 41 14.80 -3.55 25.43
CA SER A 41 15.98 -3.68 26.26
C SER A 41 17.24 -3.17 25.55
N ASP A 42 18.38 -3.28 26.21
CA ASP A 42 19.66 -2.95 25.58
C ASP A 42 20.11 -4.05 24.60
N GLU A 43 19.65 -5.31 24.78
CA GLU A 43 19.87 -6.41 23.83
C GLU A 43 18.96 -6.33 22.60
N ARG A 44 17.73 -5.81 22.77
CA ARG A 44 16.76 -5.62 21.69
C ARG A 44 16.08 -4.27 21.82
N SER A 45 16.66 -3.29 21.13
CA SER A 45 16.24 -1.90 21.14
C SER A 45 14.95 -1.66 20.34
N ILE A 46 14.29 -0.52 20.59
CA ILE A 46 13.01 -0.19 19.95
C ILE A 46 13.11 -0.12 18.42
N ASP A 47 14.21 0.39 17.90
CA ASP A 47 14.48 0.51 16.47
C ASP A 47 14.71 -0.85 15.81
N GLN A 48 15.24 -1.83 16.56
CA GLN A 48 15.37 -3.21 16.08
C GLN A 48 14.03 -3.94 16.00
N ILE A 49 13.11 -3.67 16.94
CA ILE A 49 11.77 -4.28 16.96
C ILE A 49 10.91 -3.60 15.91
N MET A 50 10.72 -2.28 16.04
CA MET A 50 9.79 -1.53 15.20
C MET A 50 10.34 -1.33 13.78
N GLY A 51 11.65 -1.15 13.59
CA GLY A 51 12.23 -1.03 12.26
C GLY A 51 12.19 -2.29 11.40
N PHE A 52 11.68 -3.42 11.92
CA PHE A 52 11.69 -4.71 11.26
C PHE A 52 10.84 -4.75 9.98
N PHE A 53 11.48 -5.18 8.90
CA PHE A 53 10.86 -5.59 7.64
C PHE A 53 11.74 -6.67 7.00
N ASP A 54 11.26 -7.89 6.99
CA ASP A 54 11.90 -9.01 6.30
C ASP A 54 11.12 -9.40 5.04
N LEU A 55 11.87 -9.91 4.07
CA LEU A 55 11.39 -10.39 2.80
C LEU A 55 11.92 -11.81 2.63
N LYS A 56 11.08 -12.78 2.28
CA LYS A 56 11.52 -14.14 1.93
C LYS A 56 11.08 -14.47 0.52
N THR A 57 12.03 -14.90 -0.30
CA THR A 57 11.77 -15.36 -1.65
C THR A 57 11.72 -16.88 -1.67
N PHE A 58 10.72 -17.46 -2.33
CA PHE A 58 10.51 -18.91 -2.45
C PHE A 58 9.86 -19.25 -3.79
N LEU A 59 9.89 -20.52 -4.18
CA LEU A 59 9.31 -20.99 -5.44
C LEU A 59 7.89 -21.54 -5.22
N LEU A 60 6.90 -21.11 -6.02
CA LEU A 60 5.54 -21.67 -6.11
C LEU A 60 5.44 -22.69 -7.26
N GLY A 61 6.21 -23.76 -7.15
CA GLY A 61 6.38 -24.75 -8.20
C GLY A 61 7.83 -24.81 -8.71
N PRO A 62 8.15 -25.75 -9.61
CA PRO A 62 9.53 -26.06 -9.93
C PRO A 62 10.17 -25.08 -10.93
N PHE A 63 9.41 -24.14 -11.50
CA PHE A 63 9.92 -23.29 -12.56
C PHE A 63 10.49 -21.96 -12.03
N PRO A 64 11.63 -21.49 -12.56
CA PRO A 64 12.23 -20.21 -12.15
C PRO A 64 11.33 -18.99 -12.17
N GLY A 65 10.38 -18.93 -13.10
CA GLY A 65 9.40 -17.83 -13.19
C GLY A 65 8.33 -17.84 -12.10
N GLU A 66 8.28 -18.87 -11.26
CA GLU A 66 7.30 -19.03 -10.17
C GLU A 66 7.83 -18.51 -8.84
N LEU A 67 8.64 -17.44 -8.84
CA LEU A 67 9.20 -16.88 -7.62
C LEU A 67 8.22 -15.94 -6.92
N PHE A 68 7.99 -16.20 -5.64
CA PHE A 68 7.10 -15.43 -4.79
C PHE A 68 7.81 -14.83 -3.59
N ASN A 69 7.23 -13.75 -3.08
CA ASN A 69 7.76 -12.97 -1.97
C ASN A 69 6.77 -13.00 -0.81
N LEU A 70 7.22 -13.51 0.34
CA LEU A 70 6.54 -13.41 1.61
C LEU A 70 7.21 -12.31 2.42
N CYS A 71 6.45 -11.28 2.74
CA CYS A 71 6.88 -10.13 3.51
C CYS A 71 6.44 -10.29 4.97
N ALA A 72 7.26 -9.81 5.89
CA ALA A 72 6.92 -9.67 7.30
C ALA A 72 7.41 -8.30 7.78
N MET A 73 6.53 -7.44 8.25
CA MET A 73 6.91 -6.11 8.78
C MET A 73 6.13 -5.80 10.05
N THR A 74 6.61 -4.88 10.87
CA THR A 74 5.76 -4.36 11.95
C THR A 74 4.70 -3.41 11.41
N THR A 75 3.73 -3.06 12.26
CA THR A 75 2.77 -1.96 12.09
C THR A 75 3.44 -0.62 11.76
N LYS A 76 4.67 -0.42 12.22
CA LYS A 76 5.43 0.81 12.04
C LYS A 76 6.85 0.44 11.59
N PRO A 77 7.07 -0.05 10.35
CA PRO A 77 8.42 -0.37 9.89
C PRO A 77 9.25 0.91 9.77
N HIS A 78 10.55 0.80 9.42
CA HIS A 78 11.40 1.98 9.22
C HIS A 78 11.07 2.71 7.91
N THR A 79 9.86 3.27 7.82
CA THR A 79 9.29 4.00 6.69
C THR A 79 8.06 4.81 7.15
N THR A 80 7.53 5.66 6.27
CA THR A 80 6.23 6.32 6.44
C THR A 80 5.13 5.30 6.69
N HIS A 81 4.32 5.54 7.72
CA HIS A 81 3.29 4.61 8.17
C HIS A 81 2.07 5.36 8.68
N ILE A 82 0.95 4.66 8.69
CA ILE A 82 -0.34 5.13 9.18
C ILE A 82 -0.81 4.26 10.34
N THR A 83 -1.42 4.87 11.35
CA THR A 83 -2.11 4.18 12.44
C THR A 83 -3.56 4.65 12.47
N TYR A 84 -4.49 3.70 12.61
CA TYR A 84 -5.90 3.97 12.89
C TYR A 84 -6.57 2.78 13.56
N PHE A 85 -7.10 2.99 14.76
CA PHE A 85 -7.94 2.02 15.44
C PHE A 85 -8.91 2.70 16.40
N LYS A 86 -10.18 2.79 15.99
CA LYS A 86 -11.26 3.35 16.81
C LYS A 86 -12.06 2.22 17.45
N LYS A 87 -12.07 2.19 18.78
CA LYS A 87 -12.81 1.17 19.54
C LYS A 87 -14.30 1.45 19.42
N ASN A 88 -15.05 0.50 18.87
CA ASN A 88 -16.50 0.55 18.89
C ASN A 88 -17.00 0.05 20.27
N LYS A 89 -17.45 0.99 21.11
CA LYS A 89 -17.94 0.69 22.47
C LYS A 89 -19.21 -0.15 22.48
N SER A 90 -19.98 -0.14 21.39
CA SER A 90 -21.26 -0.84 21.27
C SER A 90 -21.13 -2.20 20.59
N ASN A 91 -20.08 -2.43 19.80
CA ASN A 91 -19.82 -3.70 19.14
C ASN A 91 -18.31 -3.99 19.05
N LEU A 92 -17.82 -4.82 19.98
CA LEU A 92 -16.41 -5.26 19.99
C LEU A 92 -16.02 -6.07 18.74
N TYR A 93 -16.99 -6.54 17.94
CA TYR A 93 -16.75 -7.27 16.70
C TYR A 93 -16.63 -6.36 15.47
N ASP A 94 -16.83 -5.05 15.61
CA ASP A 94 -16.79 -4.06 14.53
C ASP A 94 -15.88 -2.86 14.87
N PRO A 95 -14.57 -3.09 15.12
CA PRO A 95 -13.62 -2.00 15.25
C PRO A 95 -13.42 -1.30 13.89
N GLN A 96 -13.27 0.02 13.90
CA GLN A 96 -12.82 0.72 12.70
C GLN A 96 -11.30 0.76 12.71
N ASP A 97 -10.70 -0.08 11.88
CA ASP A 97 -9.26 -0.20 11.69
C ASP A 97 -8.83 0.44 10.36
N VAL A 98 -7.52 0.44 10.05
CA VAL A 98 -7.03 1.09 8.80
C VAL A 98 -7.68 0.54 7.53
N SER A 99 -8.13 -0.71 7.53
CA SER A 99 -8.81 -1.33 6.39
C SER A 99 -10.22 -0.76 6.17
N ALA A 100 -10.83 -0.17 7.20
CA ALA A 100 -12.16 0.41 7.16
C ALA A 100 -12.18 1.90 6.76
N LEU A 101 -11.01 2.55 6.61
CA LEU A 101 -10.94 3.96 6.24
C LEU A 101 -11.55 4.22 4.87
N ALA A 102 -12.46 5.19 4.82
CA ALA A 102 -13.14 5.59 3.60
C ALA A 102 -12.20 6.39 2.68
N PRO A 103 -12.43 6.39 1.35
CA PRO A 103 -11.60 7.15 0.41
C PRO A 103 -11.56 8.65 0.72
N ASP A 104 -12.70 9.24 1.13
CA ASP A 104 -12.78 10.64 1.53
C ASP A 104 -11.97 10.96 2.81
N GLN A 105 -11.71 9.99 3.67
CA GLN A 105 -10.84 10.20 4.83
C GLN A 105 -9.35 10.19 4.44
N LEU A 106 -8.99 9.54 3.34
CA LEU A 106 -7.61 9.34 2.89
C LEU A 106 -7.17 10.32 1.80
N VAL A 107 -8.12 11.12 1.28
CA VAL A 107 -7.89 12.09 0.21
C VAL A 107 -8.56 13.41 0.54
N GLY A 108 -7.84 14.51 0.38
CA GLY A 108 -8.40 15.84 0.64
C GLY A 108 -7.37 16.94 0.62
N ASP A 109 -7.82 18.15 0.96
CA ASP A 109 -7.01 19.36 0.96
C ASP A 109 -5.86 19.25 1.97
N LEU A 110 -4.65 19.51 1.50
CA LEU A 110 -3.41 19.39 2.26
C LEU A 110 -2.99 20.76 2.81
N LYS A 111 -2.69 20.78 4.11
CA LYS A 111 -2.04 21.90 4.79
C LYS A 111 -0.73 21.44 5.43
N VAL A 112 0.39 21.98 4.95
CA VAL A 112 1.70 21.80 5.59
C VAL A 112 1.97 22.94 6.56
N ILE A 113 2.16 22.62 7.83
CA ILE A 113 2.47 23.57 8.91
C ILE A 113 3.95 23.50 9.22
N ASN A 114 4.67 24.61 9.01
CA ASN A 114 6.11 24.68 9.23
C ASN A 114 6.44 25.00 10.70
N VAL A 115 6.93 24.02 11.44
CA VAL A 115 7.36 24.13 12.84
C VAL A 115 8.84 23.79 12.99
N THR A 116 9.66 24.13 12.00
CA THR A 116 11.07 23.74 11.86
C THR A 116 12.01 24.29 12.95
N ASN A 117 11.52 25.23 13.77
CA ASN A 117 12.28 25.89 14.83
C ASN A 117 12.08 25.26 16.21
N VAL A 118 11.18 24.27 16.34
CA VAL A 118 10.96 23.58 17.61
C VAL A 118 12.20 22.77 17.98
N LYS A 119 12.63 22.91 19.24
CA LYS A 119 13.76 22.16 19.81
C LYS A 119 13.32 21.02 20.74
N SER A 120 12.03 20.96 21.03
CA SER A 120 11.34 20.03 21.92
C SER A 120 9.98 19.70 21.29
N ASP A 121 8.98 19.34 22.09
CA ASP A 121 7.62 19.11 21.60
C ASP A 121 6.98 20.38 21.02
N ILE A 122 6.13 20.18 20.00
CA ILE A 122 5.31 21.19 19.36
C ILE A 122 4.20 21.61 20.33
N SER A 123 4.12 22.90 20.65
CA SER A 123 3.11 23.44 21.57
C SER A 123 1.88 23.97 20.84
N ILE A 124 0.79 24.20 21.59
CA ILE A 124 -0.41 24.85 21.04
C ILE A 124 -0.11 26.24 20.46
N ASN A 125 0.85 26.97 21.04
CA ASN A 125 1.23 28.31 20.59
C ASN A 125 1.99 28.27 19.26
N ASP A 126 2.63 27.15 18.94
CA ASP A 126 3.25 26.96 17.63
C ASP A 126 2.19 26.77 16.55
N LEU A 127 1.05 26.16 16.89
CA LEU A 127 -0.04 25.86 15.96
C LEU A 127 -1.04 27.01 15.77
N LYS A 128 -1.34 27.79 16.83
CA LYS A 128 -2.31 28.91 16.80
C LYS A 128 -1.98 30.03 15.81
N LYS A 129 -0.78 30.02 15.25
CA LYS A 129 -0.31 30.97 14.23
C LYS A 129 -0.83 30.64 12.82
N TYR A 130 -1.40 29.44 12.65
CA TYR A 130 -1.85 28.90 11.38
C TYR A 130 -3.37 28.75 11.38
N GLU A 131 -4.01 29.09 10.27
CA GLU A 131 -5.45 28.87 10.07
C GLU A 131 -5.73 27.42 9.74
N ILE A 132 -6.24 26.62 10.66
CA ILE A 132 -6.57 25.20 10.40
C ILE A 132 -8.08 25.08 10.25
N ALA A 133 -8.55 24.59 9.10
CA ALA A 133 -9.96 24.40 8.84
C ALA A 133 -10.41 22.96 9.18
N GLU A 134 -11.68 22.82 9.51
CA GLU A 134 -12.31 21.51 9.64
C GLU A 134 -12.21 20.76 8.31
N GLY A 135 -11.80 19.48 8.36
CA GLY A 135 -11.63 18.65 7.17
C GLY A 135 -10.25 18.73 6.51
N ASP A 136 -9.35 19.62 6.96
CA ASP A 136 -7.97 19.70 6.45
C ASP A 136 -7.20 18.41 6.76
N ILE A 137 -6.40 17.93 5.81
CA ILE A 137 -5.28 17.02 6.07
C ILE A 137 -4.09 17.88 6.49
N VAL A 138 -3.66 17.77 7.75
CA VAL A 138 -2.60 18.61 8.31
C VAL A 138 -1.31 17.81 8.47
N PHE A 139 -0.23 18.24 7.85
CA PHE A 139 1.12 17.68 8.06
C PHE A 139 2.05 18.69 8.73
N LEU A 140 2.69 18.28 9.82
CA LEU A 140 3.61 19.08 10.60
C LEU A 140 5.03 18.87 10.08
N ASN A 141 5.63 19.92 9.51
CA ASN A 141 7.00 19.92 9.02
C ASN A 141 7.97 20.45 10.08
N THR A 142 8.73 19.54 10.67
CA THR A 142 9.81 19.81 11.63
C THR A 142 11.20 19.83 10.99
N ASN A 143 11.33 19.35 9.74
CA ASN A 143 12.57 18.97 9.07
C ASN A 143 13.37 17.90 9.85
N PHE A 144 12.73 17.09 10.70
CA PHE A 144 13.44 16.13 11.54
C PHE A 144 13.94 14.94 10.73
N SER A 145 13.07 14.29 9.95
CA SER A 145 13.46 13.18 9.08
C SER A 145 14.55 13.59 8.09
N LYS A 146 14.42 14.77 7.47
CA LYS A 146 15.42 15.34 6.56
C LYS A 146 16.82 15.48 7.18
N LYS A 147 16.90 15.81 8.48
CA LYS A 147 18.17 16.09 9.17
C LYS A 147 18.81 14.86 9.80
N TYR A 148 18.01 13.94 10.34
CA TYR A 148 18.49 12.92 11.27
C TYR A 148 18.16 11.49 10.85
N ARG A 149 17.44 11.29 9.75
CA ARG A 149 17.04 9.96 9.33
C ARG A 149 18.15 9.24 8.58
N ASP A 150 18.64 8.16 9.19
CA ASP A 150 19.55 7.23 8.54
C ASP A 150 18.82 6.22 7.65
N ILE A 151 19.58 5.62 6.71
CA ILE A 151 19.11 4.50 5.90
C ILE A 151 18.67 3.32 6.78
N LYS A 152 19.41 3.07 7.87
CA LYS A 152 19.08 2.05 8.86
C LYS A 152 18.28 2.66 10.01
N PRO A 153 17.38 1.91 10.65
CA PRO A 153 16.79 2.35 11.91
C PRO A 153 17.90 2.50 12.96
N THR A 154 17.81 3.57 13.75
CA THR A 154 18.72 3.83 14.87
C THR A 154 17.92 4.23 16.09
N LYS A 155 18.35 3.79 17.28
CA LYS A 155 17.69 4.14 18.54
C LYS A 155 17.44 5.63 18.68
N LYS A 156 18.46 6.45 18.39
CA LYS A 156 18.39 7.91 18.47
C LYS A 156 17.25 8.49 17.63
N TYR A 157 17.08 8.02 16.39
CA TYR A 157 16.00 8.48 15.51
C TYR A 157 14.60 8.14 16.06
N TYR A 158 14.48 7.12 16.89
CA TYR A 158 13.23 6.66 17.51
C TYR A 158 12.95 7.32 18.88
N THR A 159 13.96 7.88 19.54
CA THR A 159 13.81 8.37 20.93
C THR A 159 14.05 9.87 21.11
N GLU A 160 14.85 10.53 20.27
CA GLU A 160 15.28 11.92 20.46
C GLU A 160 14.60 12.93 19.52
N LEU A 161 13.41 12.58 19.03
CA LEU A 161 12.64 13.37 18.08
C LEU A 161 11.59 14.26 18.77
N PRO A 162 11.23 15.43 18.21
CA PRO A 162 10.11 16.22 18.71
C PRO A 162 8.80 15.44 18.57
N GLY A 163 7.92 15.57 19.58
CA GLY A 163 6.53 15.12 19.49
C GLY A 163 5.57 16.31 19.48
N LEU A 164 4.32 16.03 19.82
CA LEU A 164 3.27 17.02 20.03
C LEU A 164 2.97 17.09 21.54
N SER A 165 2.69 18.27 22.11
CA SER A 165 2.16 18.29 23.48
C SER A 165 0.70 17.81 23.49
N PHE A 166 0.24 17.23 24.61
CA PHE A 166 -1.14 16.76 24.70
C PHE A 166 -2.17 17.89 24.44
N GLU A 167 -1.92 19.09 24.96
CA GLU A 167 -2.77 20.27 24.70
C GLU A 167 -2.83 20.64 23.20
N ALA A 168 -1.69 20.54 22.50
CA ALA A 168 -1.64 20.80 21.07
C ALA A 168 -2.40 19.72 20.27
N ALA A 169 -2.37 18.46 20.72
CA ALA A 169 -3.18 17.39 20.14
C ALA A 169 -4.69 17.65 20.34
N GLU A 170 -5.12 18.03 21.55
CA GLU A 170 -6.51 18.38 21.83
C GLU A 170 -7.00 19.56 20.99
N TYR A 171 -6.13 20.55 20.73
CA TYR A 171 -6.43 21.67 19.85
C TYR A 171 -6.74 21.20 18.42
N LEU A 172 -5.90 20.31 17.85
CA LEU A 172 -6.10 19.77 16.51
C LEU A 172 -7.35 18.87 16.40
N VAL A 173 -7.64 18.07 17.44
CA VAL A 173 -8.89 17.30 17.52
C VAL A 173 -10.10 18.23 17.49
N LYS A 174 -10.09 19.31 18.29
CA LYS A 174 -11.17 20.31 18.32
C LYS A 174 -11.32 21.08 17.01
N ALA A 175 -10.22 21.28 16.28
CA ALA A 175 -10.24 21.89 14.96
C ALA A 175 -10.88 20.99 13.89
N GLY A 176 -11.08 19.70 14.16
CA GLY A 176 -11.72 18.78 13.23
C GLY A 176 -10.84 18.41 12.03
N VAL A 177 -9.52 18.31 12.24
CA VAL A 177 -8.61 17.85 11.18
C VAL A 177 -9.00 16.44 10.72
N LYS A 178 -8.97 16.21 9.41
CA LYS A 178 -9.36 14.93 8.81
C LYS A 178 -8.30 13.85 9.03
N VAL A 179 -7.04 14.23 8.86
CA VAL A 179 -5.83 13.41 9.11
C VAL A 179 -4.76 14.33 9.68
N ILE A 180 -3.96 13.81 10.61
CA ILE A 180 -2.77 14.49 11.12
C ILE A 180 -1.51 13.69 10.77
N GLY A 181 -0.43 14.38 10.41
CA GLY A 181 0.85 13.73 10.22
C GLY A 181 2.06 14.57 10.59
N ILE A 182 3.22 13.92 10.68
CA ILE A 182 4.51 14.54 11.07
C ILE A 182 5.69 13.87 10.34
N ASP A 183 6.72 14.64 10.01
CA ASP A 183 8.00 14.14 9.47
C ASP A 183 8.97 13.61 10.55
N ALA A 184 8.42 12.97 11.57
CA ALA A 184 9.16 12.38 12.67
C ALA A 184 8.62 10.98 12.98
N ARG A 185 9.48 10.12 13.52
CA ARG A 185 9.18 8.71 13.75
C ARG A 185 7.94 8.43 14.60
N THR A 186 7.59 9.34 15.51
CA THR A 186 6.31 9.33 16.21
C THR A 186 5.93 10.71 16.77
N MET A 187 4.64 10.99 16.91
CA MET A 187 4.13 12.24 17.49
C MET A 187 3.93 12.21 19.01
N GLU A 188 4.21 11.08 19.69
CA GLU A 188 4.21 11.05 21.15
C GLU A 188 5.22 12.06 21.74
N PRO A 189 4.91 12.75 22.86
CA PRO A 189 5.79 13.78 23.39
C PRO A 189 7.13 13.22 23.87
N LEU A 190 8.20 13.94 23.55
CA LEU A 190 9.54 13.73 24.08
C LEU A 190 9.56 13.96 25.59
N GLU A 191 9.00 15.09 26.05
CA GLU A 191 9.00 15.47 27.45
C GLU A 191 7.85 14.80 28.21
N LYS A 192 8.17 14.14 29.33
CA LYS A 192 7.15 13.47 30.15
C LYS A 192 6.08 14.43 30.68
N SER A 193 6.44 15.69 30.94
CA SER A 193 5.49 16.72 31.40
C SER A 193 4.45 17.11 30.34
N ASN A 194 4.71 16.82 29.07
CA ASN A 194 3.81 17.12 27.95
C ASN A 194 2.88 15.95 27.60
N ARG A 195 3.03 14.79 28.27
CA ARG A 195 2.17 13.62 28.10
C ARG A 195 0.84 13.81 28.81
N GLY A 196 -0.23 13.30 28.22
CA GLY A 196 -1.55 13.24 28.85
C GLY A 196 -1.80 11.92 29.55
N ASN A 197 -3.08 11.66 29.84
CA ASN A 197 -3.53 10.40 30.45
C ASN A 197 -3.62 9.24 29.45
N VAL A 198 -3.62 9.55 28.16
CA VAL A 198 -3.65 8.58 27.05
C VAL A 198 -2.57 8.96 26.04
N SER A 199 -2.18 8.01 25.20
CA SER A 199 -1.34 8.26 24.02
C SER A 199 -1.97 9.31 23.11
N ILE A 200 -1.15 10.15 22.48
CA ILE A 200 -1.62 11.13 21.48
C ILE A 200 -2.22 10.41 20.28
N ILE A 201 -1.61 9.30 19.86
CA ILE A 201 -2.12 8.48 18.76
C ILE A 201 -3.52 7.93 19.11
N ASP A 202 -3.69 7.42 20.34
CA ASP A 202 -5.00 6.97 20.81
C ASP A 202 -6.04 8.09 20.85
N LEU A 203 -5.66 9.30 21.32
CA LEU A 203 -6.53 10.46 21.32
C LEU A 203 -7.07 10.78 19.92
N PHE A 204 -6.20 10.83 18.91
CA PHE A 204 -6.60 11.07 17.52
C PHE A 204 -7.46 9.93 16.97
N ASN A 205 -7.04 8.68 17.14
CA ASN A 205 -7.76 7.52 16.63
C ASN A 205 -9.17 7.40 17.23
N GLN A 206 -9.33 7.64 18.54
CA GLN A 206 -10.65 7.63 19.17
C GLN A 206 -11.53 8.81 18.71
N ALA A 207 -10.93 9.94 18.31
CA ALA A 207 -11.63 11.04 17.64
C ALA A 207 -12.02 10.70 16.18
N GLY A 208 -11.52 9.61 15.60
CA GLY A 208 -11.77 9.25 14.20
C GLY A 208 -10.74 9.83 13.22
N ILE A 209 -9.60 10.28 13.73
CA ILE A 209 -8.54 10.97 12.96
C ILE A 209 -7.36 10.00 12.80
N PRO A 210 -7.06 9.53 11.58
CA PRO A 210 -5.86 8.75 11.31
C PRO A 210 -4.58 9.56 11.52
N VAL A 211 -3.52 8.84 11.91
CA VAL A 211 -2.21 9.42 12.19
C VAL A 211 -1.18 8.90 11.19
N VAL A 212 -0.45 9.81 10.53
CA VAL A 212 0.62 9.48 9.58
C VAL A 212 1.97 9.96 10.11
N GLU A 213 2.90 9.04 10.36
CA GLU A 213 4.20 9.33 10.97
C GLU A 213 5.35 8.98 10.01
N ASP A 214 6.54 9.54 10.26
CA ASP A 214 7.74 9.38 9.45
C ASP A 214 7.55 9.85 7.98
N LEU A 215 6.89 11.00 7.77
CA LEU A 215 6.78 11.65 6.46
C LEU A 215 8.13 12.18 5.95
N ALA A 216 8.25 12.27 4.63
CA ALA A 216 9.40 12.81 3.91
C ALA A 216 9.02 14.06 3.10
N ASN A 217 10.02 14.86 2.73
CA ASN A 217 9.90 15.92 1.71
C ASN A 217 8.84 16.99 1.97
N LEU A 218 8.36 17.17 3.21
CA LEU A 218 7.33 18.17 3.52
C LEU A 218 7.79 19.61 3.22
N ASP A 219 9.10 19.86 3.24
CA ASP A 219 9.71 21.14 2.87
C ASP A 219 9.69 21.45 1.37
N LEU A 220 9.37 20.46 0.53
CA LEU A 220 9.30 20.59 -0.93
C LEU A 220 7.86 20.75 -1.44
N VAL A 221 6.85 20.71 -0.55
CA VAL A 221 5.44 20.89 -0.94
C VAL A 221 5.22 22.34 -1.37
N THR A 222 4.69 22.52 -2.59
CA THR A 222 4.37 23.83 -3.18
C THR A 222 2.87 24.13 -3.10
N GLU A 223 2.48 25.38 -3.33
CA GLU A 223 1.07 25.83 -3.30
C GLU A 223 0.18 25.15 -4.36
N ASN A 224 0.77 24.61 -5.44
CA ASN A 224 0.03 23.87 -6.46
C ASN A 224 -0.39 22.47 -6.00
N LEU A 225 0.32 21.88 -5.03
CA LEU A 225 0.05 20.56 -4.50
C LEU A 225 -1.05 20.64 -3.43
N LYS A 226 -2.30 20.80 -3.91
CA LYS A 226 -3.46 21.10 -3.07
C LYS A 226 -3.96 19.92 -2.27
N TRP A 227 -3.74 18.69 -2.73
CA TRP A 227 -4.27 17.48 -2.10
C TRP A 227 -3.17 16.60 -1.53
N ALA A 228 -3.52 15.86 -0.47
CA ALA A 228 -2.82 14.65 -0.09
C ALA A 228 -3.67 13.42 -0.44
N ILE A 229 -3.01 12.36 -0.92
CA ILE A 229 -3.58 11.02 -1.10
C ILE A 229 -2.76 10.05 -0.27
N ILE A 230 -3.40 9.33 0.65
CA ILE A 230 -2.75 8.43 1.59
C ILE A 230 -3.15 6.99 1.27
N GLY A 231 -2.24 6.22 0.69
CA GLY A 231 -2.41 4.80 0.42
C GLY A 231 -1.96 3.91 1.58
N VAL A 232 -2.74 2.88 1.86
CA VAL A 232 -2.49 1.83 2.85
C VAL A 232 -2.41 0.47 2.12
N PRO A 233 -1.37 0.24 1.30
CA PRO A 233 -1.31 -0.91 0.39
C PRO A 233 -1.45 -2.28 1.08
N VAL A 234 -0.91 -2.44 2.29
CA VAL A 234 -1.07 -3.66 3.10
C VAL A 234 -2.35 -3.55 3.94
N LYS A 235 -3.49 -3.47 3.24
CA LYS A 235 -4.81 -3.25 3.83
C LYS A 235 -5.42 -4.56 4.33
N ILE A 236 -5.09 -4.95 5.57
CA ILE A 236 -5.60 -6.19 6.19
C ILE A 236 -6.60 -5.87 7.30
N HIS A 237 -7.77 -6.51 7.25
CA HIS A 237 -8.77 -6.41 8.32
C HIS A 237 -8.20 -6.82 9.68
N GLY A 238 -8.40 -5.97 10.69
CA GLY A 238 -7.86 -6.09 12.03
C GLY A 238 -6.50 -5.43 12.25
N ALA A 239 -5.86 -4.86 11.22
CA ALA A 239 -4.56 -4.20 11.37
C ALA A 239 -4.71 -2.83 12.08
N LEU A 240 -3.91 -2.55 13.11
CA LEU A 240 -3.96 -1.26 13.82
C LEU A 240 -3.27 -0.12 13.06
N GLY A 241 -2.48 -0.48 12.06
CA GLY A 241 -1.63 0.40 11.29
C GLY A 241 -0.86 -0.38 10.23
N GLY A 242 0.01 0.30 9.52
CA GLY A 242 0.88 -0.30 8.52
C GLY A 242 1.68 0.74 7.77
N ALA A 243 2.64 0.27 6.96
CA ALA A 243 3.35 1.15 6.04
C ALA A 243 2.37 1.84 5.08
N ALA A 244 2.64 3.11 4.79
CA ALA A 244 1.80 3.94 3.94
C ALA A 244 2.62 4.55 2.80
N ARG A 245 1.94 4.90 1.70
CA ARG A 245 2.49 5.77 0.66
C ARG A 245 1.65 7.01 0.52
N VAL A 246 2.26 8.16 0.71
CA VAL A 246 1.61 9.46 0.80
C VAL A 246 2.07 10.34 -0.35
N ILE A 247 1.13 10.87 -1.12
CA ILE A 247 1.41 11.73 -2.26
C ILE A 247 0.76 13.09 -2.04
N ALA A 248 1.52 14.17 -2.18
CA ALA A 248 0.97 15.50 -2.39
C ALA A 248 0.77 15.73 -3.90
N ILE A 249 -0.39 16.21 -4.34
CA ILE A 249 -0.76 16.23 -5.76
C ILE A 249 -1.57 17.46 -6.12
N ASN A 250 -1.40 17.96 -7.34
CA ASN A 250 -2.35 18.84 -7.98
C ASN A 250 -3.52 18.00 -8.53
N PRO A 251 -4.71 18.08 -7.93
CA PRO A 251 -5.81 17.20 -8.32
C PRO A 251 -6.46 17.58 -9.66
N ASP A 252 -6.09 18.71 -10.26
CA ASP A 252 -6.49 19.10 -11.62
C ASP A 252 -5.44 18.70 -12.67
N GLU A 253 -4.18 18.57 -12.26
CA GLU A 253 -3.06 18.13 -13.10
C GLU A 253 -2.32 16.97 -12.42
N PRO A 254 -2.84 15.72 -12.49
CA PRO A 254 -2.34 14.59 -11.68
C PRO A 254 -0.89 14.19 -11.94
N ASN A 255 -0.25 14.70 -13.00
CA ASN A 255 1.17 14.47 -13.25
C ASN A 255 2.08 15.43 -12.44
N GLU A 256 1.52 16.49 -11.83
CA GLU A 256 2.21 17.36 -10.86
C GLU A 256 1.97 16.80 -9.45
N TYR A 257 2.95 16.05 -8.95
CA TYR A 257 2.89 15.42 -7.63
C TYR A 257 4.26 15.32 -6.97
N LEU A 258 4.25 15.06 -5.66
CA LEU A 258 5.42 14.83 -4.83
C LEU A 258 5.17 13.63 -3.91
N ASP A 259 6.10 12.67 -3.90
CA ASP A 259 6.08 11.56 -2.94
C ASP A 259 6.58 12.05 -1.58
N LEU A 260 5.72 11.96 -0.57
CA LEU A 260 5.99 12.35 0.81
C LEU A 260 6.37 11.15 1.68
N SER A 261 6.79 10.05 1.06
CA SER A 261 7.09 8.79 1.74
C SER A 261 8.58 8.47 1.74
N HIS A 262 9.05 7.85 2.81
CA HIS A 262 10.37 7.20 2.80
C HIS A 262 10.32 5.86 2.06
N LYS A 263 11.45 5.47 1.46
CA LYS A 263 11.61 4.18 0.80
C LYS A 263 11.58 3.05 1.82
N VAL A 264 10.91 1.94 1.48
CA VAL A 264 10.82 0.76 2.34
C VAL A 264 11.99 -0.17 2.05
N LYS A 265 12.83 -0.38 3.05
CA LYS A 265 14.04 -1.21 2.97
C LYS A 265 13.98 -2.32 4.00
N THR A 266 14.47 -3.50 3.64
CA THR A 266 14.52 -4.64 4.55
C THR A 266 15.51 -4.39 5.69
N TYR A 267 15.16 -4.86 6.88
CA TYR A 267 15.94 -4.80 8.11
C TYR A 267 15.50 -5.92 9.06
N PRO A 268 16.42 -6.65 9.71
CA PRO A 268 17.86 -6.41 9.77
C PRO A 268 18.66 -6.85 8.54
N ASP A 269 18.11 -7.77 7.74
CA ASP A 269 18.76 -8.27 6.53
C ASP A 269 18.71 -7.21 5.42
N MET A 270 19.88 -6.72 4.98
CA MET A 270 19.99 -5.59 4.06
C MET A 270 19.83 -5.96 2.58
N ARG A 271 18.79 -6.71 2.21
CA ARG A 271 18.60 -7.21 0.83
C ARG A 271 18.46 -6.12 -0.23
N PHE A 272 18.29 -4.85 0.13
CA PHE A 272 18.11 -3.72 -0.79
C PHE A 272 19.39 -3.30 -1.54
N ASP A 273 20.56 -3.74 -1.08
CA ASP A 273 21.86 -3.47 -1.71
C ASP A 273 22.08 -4.28 -3.00
N ARG A 274 21.41 -5.42 -3.13
CA ARG A 274 21.47 -6.34 -4.27
C ARG A 274 21.19 -5.64 -5.60
N PRO A 275 21.91 -5.96 -6.70
CA PRO A 275 21.63 -5.40 -8.02
C PRO A 275 20.28 -5.87 -8.55
N HIS A 276 19.91 -7.14 -8.30
CA HIS A 276 18.62 -7.73 -8.63
C HIS A 276 17.92 -8.25 -7.37
N GLY A 277 16.60 -8.42 -7.44
CA GLY A 277 15.82 -8.85 -6.28
C GLY A 277 16.00 -10.33 -5.96
N TRP A 278 16.41 -11.10 -6.97
CA TRP A 278 16.89 -12.46 -6.87
C TRP A 278 18.41 -12.42 -6.99
N GLU A 279 19.09 -12.98 -5.99
CA GLU A 279 20.50 -13.31 -6.13
C GLU A 279 20.64 -14.82 -6.00
N LEU A 280 21.57 -15.40 -6.74
CA LEU A 280 21.90 -16.81 -6.62
C LEU A 280 22.64 -17.08 -5.29
N PRO A 281 22.40 -18.25 -4.66
CA PRO A 281 21.60 -19.36 -5.15
C PRO A 281 20.09 -19.11 -5.06
N MET A 282 19.34 -19.70 -5.99
CA MET A 282 17.87 -19.71 -5.96
C MET A 282 17.36 -20.32 -4.65
N PRO A 283 16.16 -19.95 -4.19
CA PRO A 283 15.55 -20.60 -3.02
C PRO A 283 15.45 -22.11 -3.23
N GLU A 284 15.95 -22.90 -2.27
CA GLU A 284 15.87 -24.36 -2.31
C GLU A 284 14.47 -24.87 -1.97
N ARG A 285 13.70 -24.10 -1.18
CA ARG A 285 12.34 -24.44 -0.77
C ARG A 285 11.37 -24.18 -1.92
N ILE A 286 10.71 -25.25 -2.36
CA ILE A 286 9.63 -25.25 -3.35
C ILE A 286 8.32 -25.55 -2.61
N GLU A 287 7.36 -24.65 -2.73
CA GLU A 287 5.99 -24.84 -2.25
C GLU A 287 5.14 -25.64 -3.24
N PRO A 288 4.08 -26.32 -2.75
CA PRO A 288 3.17 -27.07 -3.60
C PRO A 288 2.46 -26.15 -4.61
N ARG A 289 2.65 -26.45 -5.90
CA ARG A 289 2.10 -25.67 -7.02
C ARG A 289 0.56 -25.67 -7.03
N ASP A 290 -0.06 -26.77 -6.64
CA ASP A 290 -1.51 -26.91 -6.49
C ASP A 290 -2.10 -26.00 -5.41
N MET A 291 -1.29 -25.54 -4.45
CA MET A 291 -1.71 -24.56 -3.44
C MET A 291 -1.31 -23.12 -3.79
N GLN A 292 -0.83 -22.85 -5.01
CA GLN A 292 -0.36 -21.52 -5.45
C GLN A 292 -1.38 -20.42 -5.13
N ASN A 293 -2.67 -20.68 -5.35
CA ASN A 293 -3.76 -19.74 -5.09
C ASN A 293 -3.87 -19.34 -3.61
N GLN A 294 -3.61 -20.28 -2.70
CA GLN A 294 -3.67 -20.03 -1.26
C GLN A 294 -2.41 -19.32 -0.79
N ILE A 295 -1.24 -19.81 -1.22
CA ILE A 295 0.04 -19.30 -0.75
C ILE A 295 0.32 -17.88 -1.28
N SER A 296 -0.03 -17.60 -2.54
CA SER A 296 0.04 -16.24 -3.11
C SER A 296 -0.92 -15.24 -2.47
N ARG A 297 -1.85 -15.72 -1.64
CA ARG A 297 -2.85 -14.93 -0.91
C ARG A 297 -2.60 -14.87 0.60
N TRP A 298 -1.48 -15.41 1.06
CA TRP A 298 -1.22 -15.53 2.49
C TRP A 298 -1.12 -14.15 3.15
N THR A 299 -1.90 -13.98 4.21
CA THR A 299 -1.93 -12.81 5.11
C THR A 299 -2.10 -13.28 6.55
N ARG A 300 -1.37 -12.65 7.49
CA ARG A 300 -1.49 -12.93 8.93
C ARG A 300 -1.14 -11.70 9.75
N LEU A 301 -1.93 -11.44 10.78
CA LEU A 301 -1.61 -10.47 11.82
C LEU A 301 -1.20 -11.22 13.10
N LEU A 302 -0.06 -10.86 13.64
CA LEU A 302 0.45 -11.37 14.92
C LEU A 302 0.64 -10.19 15.88
N PRO A 303 -0.35 -9.90 16.73
CA PRO A 303 -0.29 -8.76 17.64
C PRO A 303 0.69 -8.99 18.79
N PHE A 304 1.23 -7.90 19.32
CA PHE A 304 2.06 -7.91 20.52
C PHE A 304 1.96 -6.57 21.26
N VAL A 305 2.29 -6.58 22.55
CA VAL A 305 2.46 -5.35 23.33
C VAL A 305 3.94 -4.99 23.35
N LEU A 306 4.30 -3.85 22.79
CA LEU A 306 5.62 -3.25 22.97
C LEU A 306 5.69 -2.60 24.36
N GLU A 307 6.69 -2.93 25.16
CA GLU A 307 6.84 -2.40 26.52
C GLU A 307 8.27 -1.96 26.79
N GLY A 308 8.46 -0.74 27.31
CA GLY A 308 9.76 -0.31 27.82
C GLY A 308 9.93 1.20 27.93
N LYS A 309 11.07 1.62 28.50
CA LYS A 309 11.37 3.04 28.80
C LYS A 309 11.40 3.96 27.58
N ASP A 310 11.72 3.40 26.41
CA ASP A 310 11.83 4.13 25.14
C ASP A 310 10.46 4.23 24.43
N VAL A 311 9.42 3.56 24.94
CA VAL A 311 8.03 3.71 24.47
C VAL A 311 7.45 4.97 25.12
N ARG A 312 7.10 5.96 24.30
CA ARG A 312 6.78 7.33 24.79
C ARG A 312 5.32 7.55 25.21
N THR A 313 4.50 6.49 25.19
CA THR A 313 3.14 6.54 25.74
C THR A 313 3.17 6.77 27.26
N PRO A 314 2.05 7.20 27.89
CA PRO A 314 2.01 7.50 29.32
C PRO A 314 2.39 6.32 30.23
N ASP A 315 2.02 5.11 29.86
CA ASP A 315 2.28 3.87 30.61
C ASP A 315 3.51 3.08 30.11
N GLY A 316 4.20 3.58 29.08
CA GLY A 316 5.35 2.90 28.47
C GLY A 316 4.98 1.63 27.70
N ARG A 317 3.71 1.51 27.26
CA ARG A 317 3.20 0.38 26.48
C ARG A 317 2.52 0.86 25.19
N SER A 318 2.68 0.08 24.12
CA SER A 318 1.99 0.31 22.84
C SER A 318 1.51 -1.02 22.26
N GLN A 319 0.31 -1.03 21.68
CA GLN A 319 -0.19 -2.20 20.97
C GLN A 319 0.28 -2.16 19.51
N GLU A 320 1.00 -3.20 19.10
CA GLU A 320 1.60 -3.29 17.76
C GLU A 320 1.34 -4.69 17.16
N MET A 321 1.78 -4.91 15.92
CA MET A 321 1.64 -6.22 15.25
C MET A 321 2.80 -6.50 14.30
N TYR A 322 3.14 -7.77 14.12
CA TYR A 322 3.78 -8.23 12.89
C TYR A 322 2.70 -8.52 11.84
N ILE A 323 2.90 -7.99 10.65
CA ILE A 323 2.04 -8.09 9.48
C ILE A 323 2.77 -8.97 8.47
N TYR A 324 2.25 -10.16 8.25
CA TYR A 324 2.72 -11.08 7.21
C TYR A 324 1.81 -10.97 6.01
N PHE A 325 2.39 -10.86 4.84
CA PHE A 325 1.63 -10.83 3.59
C PHE A 325 2.50 -11.28 2.42
N SER A 326 1.87 -11.93 1.46
CA SER A 326 2.47 -12.21 0.15
C SER A 326 2.25 -11.04 -0.80
N HIS A 327 3.11 -10.89 -1.81
CA HIS A 327 3.00 -9.77 -2.75
C HIS A 327 1.68 -9.77 -3.56
N GLY A 328 1.06 -10.94 -3.78
CA GLY A 328 -0.19 -11.12 -4.51
C GLY A 328 -1.44 -11.21 -3.61
N SER A 329 -1.29 -10.81 -2.33
CA SER A 329 -2.30 -11.00 -1.28
C SER A 329 -3.66 -10.39 -1.58
N ASN A 330 -3.69 -9.28 -2.30
CA ASN A 330 -4.91 -8.55 -2.64
C ASN A 330 -4.77 -7.86 -4.01
N THR A 331 -5.40 -6.71 -4.23
CA THR A 331 -5.11 -5.86 -5.41
C THR A 331 -3.65 -5.48 -5.41
N HIS A 332 -2.90 -5.83 -6.46
CA HIS A 332 -1.44 -5.68 -6.47
C HIS A 332 -0.95 -5.21 -7.84
N ALA A 333 0.19 -4.55 -7.85
CA ALA A 333 0.93 -4.23 -9.06
C ALA A 333 1.98 -5.31 -9.30
N GLU A 334 1.98 -5.89 -10.50
CA GLU A 334 3.07 -6.68 -11.04
C GLU A 334 3.93 -5.83 -11.96
N CYS A 335 5.23 -5.85 -11.71
CA CYS A 335 6.20 -4.97 -12.33
C CYS A 335 7.26 -5.76 -13.09
N ALA A 336 7.88 -5.11 -14.07
CA ALA A 336 8.94 -5.66 -14.91
C ALA A 336 10.28 -5.78 -14.17
N TYR A 337 10.23 -6.18 -12.90
CA TYR A 337 11.39 -6.25 -12.05
C TYR A 337 12.08 -7.60 -12.14
N PHE A 338 11.42 -8.67 -12.60
CA PHE A 338 11.83 -10.04 -12.28
C PHE A 338 11.91 -10.98 -13.49
N ASP A 339 13.13 -11.28 -13.97
CA ASP A 339 13.38 -12.29 -15.02
C ASP A 339 14.63 -13.11 -14.72
N PRO A 340 14.58 -14.00 -13.70
CA PRO A 340 15.67 -14.89 -13.39
C PRO A 340 15.96 -15.77 -14.62
N PHE A 341 17.22 -15.79 -15.05
CA PHE A 341 17.71 -16.51 -16.24
C PHE A 341 17.39 -15.89 -17.60
N SER A 342 16.90 -14.65 -17.66
CA SER A 342 16.62 -13.95 -18.93
C SER A 342 15.65 -14.74 -19.83
N SER A 343 14.79 -15.57 -19.24
CA SER A 343 13.85 -16.42 -19.96
C SER A 343 12.78 -15.62 -20.70
N HIS A 344 12.52 -14.39 -20.28
CA HIS A 344 11.48 -13.51 -20.81
C HIS A 344 12.04 -12.29 -21.55
N ASN A 345 13.37 -12.23 -21.69
CA ASN A 345 14.13 -11.20 -22.39
C ASN A 345 13.87 -9.77 -21.88
N ILE A 346 13.56 -9.60 -20.59
CA ILE A 346 13.43 -8.27 -19.99
C ILE A 346 14.81 -7.61 -19.96
N SER A 347 14.92 -6.43 -20.56
CA SER A 347 16.18 -5.69 -20.57
C SER A 347 16.63 -5.31 -19.15
N GLU A 348 17.94 -5.29 -18.94
CA GLU A 348 18.52 -4.88 -17.65
C GLU A 348 18.11 -3.46 -17.25
N GLU A 349 17.99 -2.54 -18.21
CA GLU A 349 17.50 -1.18 -17.98
C GLU A 349 16.10 -1.17 -17.36
N ILE A 350 15.18 -1.97 -17.91
CA ILE A 350 13.82 -2.10 -17.38
C ILE A 350 13.88 -2.74 -15.99
N MET A 351 14.59 -3.86 -15.82
CA MET A 351 14.68 -4.51 -14.51
C MET A 351 15.22 -3.56 -13.43
N LEU A 352 16.27 -2.79 -13.73
CA LEU A 352 16.83 -1.81 -12.79
C LEU A 352 15.88 -0.65 -12.49
N ARG A 353 15.05 -0.23 -13.46
CA ARG A 353 14.00 0.78 -13.25
C ARG A 353 13.01 0.34 -12.17
N TYR A 354 12.55 -0.90 -12.23
CA TYR A 354 11.54 -1.43 -11.32
C TYR A 354 12.13 -1.98 -10.01
N LYS A 355 13.41 -1.71 -9.73
CA LYS A 355 14.01 -1.95 -8.39
C LYS A 355 13.21 -1.27 -7.29
N GLU A 356 12.53 -0.18 -7.63
CA GLU A 356 11.55 0.51 -6.82
C GLU A 356 10.24 0.64 -7.62
N MET A 357 9.11 0.66 -6.93
CA MET A 357 7.80 0.78 -7.55
C MET A 357 7.65 2.10 -8.35
N PRO A 358 7.27 2.05 -9.63
CA PRO A 358 7.42 3.13 -10.61
C PRO A 358 6.30 4.18 -10.51
N ILE A 359 6.35 5.07 -9.53
CA ILE A 359 5.23 5.99 -9.27
C ILE A 359 4.84 6.85 -10.49
N ASP A 360 5.78 7.16 -11.38
CA ASP A 360 5.54 7.88 -12.64
C ASP A 360 4.60 7.16 -13.62
N ARG A 361 4.56 5.83 -13.52
CA ARG A 361 3.64 4.96 -14.28
C ARG A 361 2.28 4.84 -13.63
N LEU A 362 2.22 5.07 -12.31
CA LEU A 362 1.09 4.69 -11.46
C LEU A 362 0.16 5.85 -11.08
N ILE A 363 0.57 7.10 -11.34
CA ILE A 363 -0.24 8.30 -11.10
C ILE A 363 -0.43 9.05 -12.42
N GLY A 364 -1.65 9.49 -12.73
CA GLY A 364 -1.89 10.34 -13.89
C GLY A 364 -3.34 10.36 -14.36
N ASN A 365 -3.52 10.81 -15.60
CA ASN A 365 -4.79 10.73 -16.29
C ASN A 365 -5.11 9.27 -16.67
N ALA A 366 -6.39 8.94 -16.70
CA ALA A 366 -6.86 7.59 -16.96
C ALA A 366 -8.11 7.54 -17.85
N SER A 367 -8.25 6.42 -18.57
CA SER A 367 -9.45 6.03 -19.30
C SER A 367 -9.97 4.70 -18.78
N ILE A 368 -11.27 4.45 -19.00
CA ILE A 368 -11.88 3.13 -18.81
C ILE A 368 -12.33 2.54 -20.14
N LEU A 369 -11.85 1.34 -20.43
CA LEU A 369 -12.36 0.43 -21.43
C LEU A 369 -13.40 -0.48 -20.76
N ASP A 370 -14.66 -0.31 -21.14
CA ASP A 370 -15.75 -1.13 -20.61
C ASP A 370 -16.06 -2.31 -21.53
N LEU A 371 -15.81 -3.53 -21.05
CA LEU A 371 -16.10 -4.80 -21.72
C LEU A 371 -17.13 -5.63 -20.95
N SER A 372 -17.80 -5.09 -19.92
CA SER A 372 -18.67 -5.88 -19.02
C SER A 372 -19.82 -6.60 -19.74
N GLU A 373 -20.25 -6.08 -20.90
CA GLU A 373 -21.31 -6.67 -21.74
C GLU A 373 -20.77 -7.56 -22.87
N ASN A 374 -19.44 -7.63 -23.01
CA ASN A 374 -18.79 -8.26 -24.16
C ASN A 374 -17.84 -9.40 -23.78
N ILE A 375 -17.33 -9.42 -22.55
CA ILE A 375 -16.38 -10.41 -22.06
C ILE A 375 -16.87 -11.04 -20.75
N GLY A 376 -16.72 -12.35 -20.67
CA GLY A 376 -16.99 -13.14 -19.47
C GLY A 376 -15.85 -14.12 -19.17
N PRO A 377 -16.07 -15.03 -18.21
CA PRO A 377 -15.04 -15.97 -17.79
C PRO A 377 -14.39 -16.76 -18.92
N ARG A 378 -13.05 -16.87 -18.88
CA ARG A 378 -12.24 -17.64 -19.84
C ARG A 378 -12.40 -17.24 -21.31
N GLN A 379 -12.92 -16.05 -21.59
CA GLN A 379 -12.97 -15.53 -22.95
C GLN A 379 -11.69 -14.76 -23.30
N THR A 380 -11.49 -14.55 -24.60
CA THR A 380 -10.30 -13.86 -25.14
C THR A 380 -10.64 -12.42 -25.48
N ILE A 381 -9.76 -11.50 -25.09
CA ILE A 381 -9.77 -10.10 -25.51
C ILE A 381 -8.78 -9.96 -26.67
N ASP A 382 -9.30 -9.85 -27.89
CA ASP A 382 -8.52 -9.69 -29.12
C ASP A 382 -8.59 -8.25 -29.66
N VAL A 383 -7.83 -7.99 -30.73
CA VAL A 383 -7.76 -6.66 -31.35
C VAL A 383 -9.13 -6.23 -31.88
N ASP A 384 -9.90 -7.14 -32.48
CA ASP A 384 -11.22 -6.84 -33.03
C ASP A 384 -12.19 -6.38 -31.94
N LEU A 385 -12.16 -6.98 -30.75
CA LEU A 385 -12.95 -6.54 -29.61
C LEU A 385 -12.51 -5.14 -29.14
N LEU A 386 -11.20 -4.90 -29.05
CA LEU A 386 -10.66 -3.58 -28.68
C LEU A 386 -11.04 -2.49 -29.70
N GLU A 387 -11.01 -2.78 -30.99
CA GLU A 387 -11.37 -1.82 -32.04
C GLU A 387 -12.87 -1.52 -32.08
N LYS A 388 -13.70 -2.51 -31.73
CA LYS A 388 -15.15 -2.30 -31.56
C LYS A 388 -15.46 -1.48 -30.30
N SER A 389 -14.59 -1.54 -29.29
CA SER A 389 -14.73 -0.73 -28.09
C SER A 389 -14.30 0.72 -28.38
N SER A 390 -15.20 1.68 -28.20
CA SER A 390 -14.95 3.09 -28.48
C SER A 390 -14.15 3.77 -27.35
N VAL A 391 -13.06 3.16 -26.90
CA VAL A 391 -12.25 3.67 -25.78
C VAL A 391 -11.41 4.88 -26.19
N ASP A 392 -11.39 5.90 -25.34
CA ASP A 392 -10.68 7.16 -25.54
C ASP A 392 -9.34 7.15 -24.81
N ILE A 393 -8.32 6.56 -25.45
CA ILE A 393 -6.96 6.43 -24.92
C ILE A 393 -6.07 7.53 -25.48
N HIS A 394 -5.47 8.33 -24.60
CA HIS A 394 -4.38 9.24 -24.92
C HIS A 394 -3.04 8.65 -24.50
N LYS A 395 -1.98 9.04 -25.22
CA LYS A 395 -0.61 8.63 -24.88
C LYS A 395 -0.26 9.09 -23.47
N GLY A 396 0.25 8.16 -22.66
CA GLY A 396 0.62 8.39 -21.26
C GLY A 396 -0.51 8.17 -20.26
N ASP A 397 -1.68 7.70 -20.69
CA ASP A 397 -2.76 7.34 -19.78
C ASP A 397 -2.51 6.02 -19.05
N VAL A 398 -3.11 5.92 -17.85
CA VAL A 398 -3.39 4.64 -17.21
C VAL A 398 -4.70 4.11 -17.78
N LEU A 399 -4.71 2.87 -18.29
CA LEU A 399 -5.93 2.26 -18.81
C LEU A 399 -6.56 1.34 -17.76
N PHE A 400 -7.82 1.58 -17.44
CA PHE A 400 -8.66 0.66 -16.67
C PHE A 400 -9.47 -0.20 -17.63
N VAL A 401 -9.50 -1.52 -17.40
CA VAL A 401 -10.31 -2.46 -18.20
C VAL A 401 -11.31 -3.12 -17.27
N ARG A 402 -12.59 -2.89 -17.56
CA ARG A 402 -13.72 -3.40 -16.79
C ARG A 402 -14.34 -4.60 -17.47
N ALA A 403 -14.48 -5.68 -16.73
CA ALA A 403 -15.17 -6.91 -17.09
C ALA A 403 -16.07 -7.43 -15.96
N ASP A 404 -16.14 -6.74 -14.81
CA ASP A 404 -16.93 -7.07 -13.61
C ASP A 404 -16.63 -8.45 -13.00
N ILE A 405 -15.57 -9.15 -13.45
CA ILE A 405 -15.24 -10.52 -13.03
C ILE A 405 -14.96 -10.59 -11.54
N ASN A 406 -14.16 -9.67 -11.01
CA ASN A 406 -13.80 -9.72 -9.60
C ASN A 406 -14.99 -9.42 -8.70
N ASP A 407 -15.81 -8.43 -9.07
CA ASP A 407 -17.00 -8.06 -8.30
C ASP A 407 -18.02 -9.21 -8.26
N TRP A 408 -18.09 -10.04 -9.31
CA TRP A 408 -19.03 -11.16 -9.39
C TRP A 408 -18.49 -12.46 -8.81
N TYR A 409 -17.18 -12.68 -8.89
CA TYR A 409 -16.61 -14.02 -8.67
C TYR A 409 -15.38 -14.09 -7.77
N LEU A 410 -14.63 -13.01 -7.53
CA LEU A 410 -13.33 -13.12 -6.82
C LEU A 410 -13.48 -13.54 -5.35
N PHE A 411 -14.57 -13.12 -4.71
CA PHE A 411 -14.77 -13.28 -3.27
C PHE A 411 -14.92 -14.76 -2.87
N GLY A 412 -13.89 -15.31 -2.24
CA GLY A 412 -13.83 -16.70 -1.77
C GLY A 412 -13.73 -17.77 -2.87
N LYS A 413 -13.34 -17.43 -4.11
CA LYS A 413 -13.21 -18.39 -5.22
C LYS A 413 -11.83 -18.38 -5.88
N SER A 414 -11.59 -19.45 -6.66
CA SER A 414 -10.38 -19.62 -7.48
C SER A 414 -10.33 -18.60 -8.61
N ILE A 415 -9.10 -18.27 -9.00
CA ILE A 415 -8.78 -17.38 -10.13
C ILE A 415 -9.10 -17.99 -11.50
N ASP A 416 -9.48 -19.27 -11.60
CA ASP A 416 -9.51 -20.10 -12.84
C ASP A 416 -10.64 -19.78 -13.82
N ILE A 417 -11.14 -18.56 -13.74
CA ILE A 417 -12.23 -18.02 -14.54
C ILE A 417 -11.82 -16.73 -15.25
N THR A 418 -10.54 -16.36 -15.23
CA THR A 418 -10.13 -15.06 -15.78
C THR A 418 -10.26 -15.04 -17.32
N PRO A 419 -10.86 -13.99 -17.91
CA PRO A 419 -10.61 -13.65 -19.31
C PRO A 419 -9.14 -13.23 -19.46
N GLY A 420 -8.68 -13.04 -20.70
CA GLY A 420 -7.36 -12.47 -20.92
C GLY A 420 -7.09 -12.06 -22.35
N PHE A 421 -6.02 -11.29 -22.52
CA PHE A 421 -5.67 -10.69 -23.79
C PHE A 421 -4.97 -11.68 -24.72
N THR A 422 -5.07 -11.43 -26.02
CA THR A 422 -4.08 -11.95 -26.97
C THR A 422 -2.83 -11.06 -26.95
N VAL A 423 -1.69 -11.60 -27.39
CA VAL A 423 -0.48 -10.79 -27.63
C VAL A 423 -0.73 -9.66 -28.64
N GLY A 424 -1.61 -9.89 -29.63
CA GLY A 424 -2.01 -8.85 -30.59
C GLY A 424 -2.76 -7.70 -29.92
N ALA A 425 -3.68 -7.99 -29.00
CA ALA A 425 -4.38 -6.98 -28.20
C ALA A 425 -3.43 -6.22 -27.27
N ALA A 426 -2.48 -6.92 -26.65
CA ALA A 426 -1.43 -6.28 -25.84
C ALA A 426 -0.58 -5.32 -26.67
N ARG A 427 -0.16 -5.73 -27.88
CA ARG A 427 0.54 -4.86 -28.85
C ARG A 427 -0.26 -3.63 -29.22
N TRP A 428 -1.55 -3.81 -29.54
CA TRP A 428 -2.42 -2.68 -29.86
C TRP A 428 -2.47 -1.65 -28.72
N LEU A 429 -2.55 -2.11 -27.46
CA LEU A 429 -2.53 -1.24 -26.28
C LEU A 429 -1.18 -0.53 -26.06
N VAL A 430 -0.06 -1.24 -26.28
CA VAL A 430 1.28 -0.65 -26.26
C VAL A 430 1.41 0.44 -27.33
N ASP A 431 0.92 0.21 -28.54
CA ASP A 431 0.97 1.16 -29.66
C ASP A 431 0.11 2.41 -29.39
N LYS A 432 -0.97 2.29 -28.61
CA LYS A 432 -1.74 3.45 -28.10
C LYS A 432 -0.98 4.26 -27.04
N GLY A 433 0.09 3.70 -26.48
CA GLY A 433 0.98 4.41 -25.56
C GLY A 433 0.46 4.51 -24.14
N ILE A 434 -0.30 3.51 -23.66
CA ILE A 434 -0.66 3.43 -22.23
C ILE A 434 0.61 3.28 -21.39
N LYS A 435 0.61 3.83 -20.17
CA LYS A 435 1.76 3.74 -19.26
C LYS A 435 1.61 2.72 -18.13
N ALA A 436 0.37 2.28 -17.87
CA ALA A 436 0.00 1.22 -16.94
C ALA A 436 -1.38 0.67 -17.32
N ILE A 437 -1.68 -0.56 -16.92
CA ILE A 437 -2.99 -1.20 -17.11
C ILE A 437 -3.55 -1.69 -15.78
N VAL A 438 -4.83 -1.42 -15.52
CA VAL A 438 -5.58 -1.88 -14.34
C VAL A 438 -6.72 -2.76 -14.80
N ILE A 439 -6.83 -3.96 -14.25
CA ILE A 439 -7.88 -4.92 -14.60
C ILE A 439 -8.71 -5.31 -13.37
N ASP A 440 -10.03 -5.47 -13.57
CA ASP A 440 -10.95 -6.02 -12.56
C ASP A 440 -11.22 -7.52 -12.75
N PHE A 441 -10.21 -8.24 -13.24
CA PHE A 441 -10.18 -9.69 -13.31
C PHE A 441 -8.85 -10.23 -12.75
N PRO A 442 -8.75 -11.54 -12.48
CA PRO A 442 -7.61 -12.09 -11.76
C PRO A 442 -6.26 -12.05 -12.46
N SER A 443 -6.23 -12.00 -13.80
CA SER A 443 -4.96 -11.96 -14.54
C SER A 443 -5.13 -11.43 -15.97
N VAL A 444 -4.11 -10.75 -16.54
CA VAL A 444 -4.14 -10.39 -17.98
C VAL A 444 -4.04 -11.59 -18.91
N GLU A 445 -3.69 -12.77 -18.39
CA GLU A 445 -3.72 -14.01 -19.15
C GLU A 445 -5.05 -14.73 -19.08
N LYS A 446 -5.47 -15.32 -20.20
CA LYS A 446 -6.68 -16.13 -20.23
C LYS A 446 -6.46 -17.43 -19.45
N SER A 447 -7.39 -17.78 -18.58
CA SER A 447 -7.41 -19.13 -17.99
C SER A 447 -7.69 -20.18 -19.05
N ASN A 448 -6.72 -21.03 -19.33
CA ASN A 448 -6.95 -22.27 -20.08
C ASN A 448 -7.81 -23.24 -19.24
N PRO A 449 -8.55 -24.17 -19.86
CA PRO A 449 -9.28 -25.20 -19.12
C PRO A 449 -8.32 -25.89 -18.12
N PRO A 450 -8.82 -26.22 -16.92
CA PRO A 450 -7.98 -26.71 -15.84
C PRO A 450 -7.16 -27.91 -16.33
N SER A 451 -5.89 -27.97 -15.91
CA SER A 451 -5.21 -29.25 -15.89
C SER A 451 -6.13 -30.23 -15.14
N GLY A 452 -6.13 -31.53 -15.43
CA GLY A 452 -6.95 -32.49 -14.65
C GLY A 452 -6.62 -32.55 -13.14
N ILE A 453 -5.78 -31.64 -12.63
CA ILE A 453 -5.31 -31.45 -11.27
C ILE A 453 -5.78 -30.07 -10.81
N ASP A 454 -6.49 -30.02 -9.68
CA ASP A 454 -6.99 -28.77 -9.10
C ASP A 454 -5.84 -27.81 -8.76
N GLY A 455 -6.04 -26.51 -8.94
CA GLY A 455 -5.05 -25.46 -8.63
C GLY A 455 -3.86 -25.30 -9.59
N VAL A 456 -3.65 -26.19 -10.58
CA VAL A 456 -2.53 -26.09 -11.52
C VAL A 456 -2.95 -25.42 -12.85
N ARG A 457 -2.29 -24.31 -13.17
CA ARG A 457 -2.49 -23.53 -14.41
C ARG A 457 -1.49 -23.91 -15.51
N TYR A 458 -1.98 -24.09 -16.73
CA TYR A 458 -1.17 -24.14 -17.96
C TYR A 458 -1.29 -22.84 -18.75
N THR A 459 -1.21 -21.71 -18.05
CA THR A 459 -1.31 -20.41 -18.69
C THR A 459 0.10 -19.88 -18.92
N ALA A 460 0.44 -19.60 -20.18
CA ALA A 460 1.68 -18.92 -20.52
C ALA A 460 1.56 -17.45 -20.11
N ASN A 461 2.60 -16.88 -19.50
CA ASN A 461 2.64 -15.48 -19.04
C ASN A 461 3.05 -14.52 -20.18
N ASP A 462 2.69 -14.84 -21.42
CA ASP A 462 3.18 -14.14 -22.61
C ASP A 462 2.73 -12.67 -22.64
N VAL A 463 1.50 -12.38 -22.21
CA VAL A 463 0.94 -11.02 -22.16
C VAL A 463 1.60 -10.21 -21.04
N HIS A 464 1.80 -10.79 -19.86
CA HIS A 464 2.52 -10.13 -18.75
C HIS A 464 3.90 -9.68 -19.22
N TYR A 465 4.68 -10.61 -19.74
CA TYR A 465 6.04 -10.31 -20.19
C TYR A 465 6.05 -9.35 -21.35
N TYR A 466 5.05 -9.37 -22.22
CA TYR A 466 4.93 -8.37 -23.28
C TYR A 466 4.72 -6.96 -22.72
N PHE A 467 3.82 -6.77 -21.74
CA PHE A 467 3.66 -5.48 -21.07
C PHE A 467 4.92 -5.05 -20.31
N HIS A 468 5.54 -5.98 -19.57
CA HIS A 468 6.77 -5.72 -18.82
C HIS A 468 7.93 -5.31 -19.72
N ASN A 469 8.13 -6.01 -20.84
CA ASN A 469 9.12 -5.66 -21.87
C ASN A 469 8.89 -4.28 -22.50
N ASN A 470 7.67 -3.76 -22.43
CA ASN A 470 7.30 -2.44 -22.90
C ASN A 470 7.16 -1.41 -21.76
N ASN A 471 7.71 -1.70 -20.57
CA ASN A 471 7.74 -0.79 -19.43
C ASN A 471 6.32 -0.35 -18.99
N ILE A 472 5.40 -1.31 -18.96
CA ILE A 472 4.01 -1.14 -18.52
C ILE A 472 3.78 -2.09 -17.33
N PRO A 473 3.58 -1.58 -16.10
CA PRO A 473 3.13 -2.40 -14.98
C PRO A 473 1.68 -2.82 -15.17
N VAL A 474 1.37 -3.99 -14.64
CA VAL A 474 0.03 -4.60 -14.65
C VAL A 474 -0.53 -4.55 -13.24
N ILE A 475 -1.73 -4.00 -13.07
CA ILE A 475 -2.41 -3.93 -11.79
C ILE A 475 -3.60 -4.86 -11.84
N GLU A 476 -3.54 -5.90 -11.03
CA GLU A 476 -4.53 -6.98 -11.05
C GLU A 476 -5.43 -6.92 -9.83
N LYS A 477 -6.59 -7.58 -9.96
CA LYS A 477 -7.56 -7.74 -8.88
C LYS A 477 -8.19 -6.41 -8.40
N ALA A 478 -8.35 -5.42 -9.27
CA ALA A 478 -9.15 -4.24 -8.93
C ALA A 478 -10.63 -4.62 -8.79
N THR A 479 -11.41 -3.80 -8.09
CA THR A 479 -12.85 -4.02 -7.82
C THR A 479 -13.62 -2.72 -8.03
N LYS A 480 -14.94 -2.81 -8.17
CA LYS A 480 -15.86 -1.66 -8.23
C LYS A 480 -15.59 -0.74 -9.42
N LEU A 481 -15.03 -1.24 -10.52
CA LEU A 481 -14.81 -0.42 -11.72
C LEU A 481 -16.15 0.09 -12.30
N SER A 482 -17.24 -0.65 -12.10
CA SER A 482 -18.62 -0.23 -12.40
C SER A 482 -19.06 1.06 -11.69
N HIS A 483 -18.34 1.50 -10.66
CA HIS A 483 -18.62 2.74 -9.94
C HIS A 483 -18.03 3.96 -10.63
N ILE A 484 -17.07 3.82 -11.54
CA ILE A 484 -16.60 4.90 -12.40
C ILE A 484 -17.73 5.26 -13.37
N LYS A 485 -18.04 6.55 -13.50
CA LYS A 485 -19.13 7.07 -14.35
C LYS A 485 -18.62 8.00 -15.45
N GLN A 486 -17.40 8.51 -15.35
CA GLN A 486 -16.76 9.27 -16.42
C GLN A 486 -15.81 8.37 -17.22
N LYS A 487 -15.81 8.52 -18.55
CA LYS A 487 -14.87 7.80 -19.43
C LYS A 487 -13.40 8.20 -19.21
N ARG A 488 -13.21 9.39 -18.65
CA ARG A 488 -11.93 10.05 -18.39
C ARG A 488 -11.91 10.51 -16.94
N PHE A 489 -10.84 10.21 -16.24
CA PHE A 489 -10.67 10.55 -14.82
C PHE A 489 -9.18 10.60 -14.46
N SER A 490 -8.88 10.88 -13.21
CA SER A 490 -7.50 10.87 -12.70
C SER A 490 -7.34 9.73 -11.69
N THR A 491 -6.13 9.19 -11.60
CA THR A 491 -5.82 8.04 -10.75
C THR A 491 -4.50 8.20 -10.01
N ALA A 492 -4.42 7.58 -8.84
CA ALA A 492 -3.18 7.33 -8.11
C ALA A 492 -3.19 5.89 -7.58
N ILE A 493 -2.29 5.06 -8.09
CA ILE A 493 -2.08 3.67 -7.65
C ILE A 493 -0.85 3.66 -6.73
N LEU A 494 -1.04 3.26 -5.48
CA LEU A 494 -0.08 3.49 -4.40
C LEU A 494 0.43 2.18 -3.76
N PRO A 495 1.36 1.44 -4.42
CA PRO A 495 2.18 0.43 -3.74
C PRO A 495 3.16 1.11 -2.81
N LEU A 496 3.67 0.43 -1.77
CA LEU A 496 4.81 0.97 -1.03
C LEU A 496 6.01 1.26 -1.95
N PRO A 497 6.84 2.27 -1.65
CA PRO A 497 8.13 2.48 -2.32
C PRO A 497 9.15 1.43 -1.88
N ALA A 498 8.78 0.16 -1.99
CA ALA A 498 9.55 -0.98 -1.55
C ALA A 498 10.59 -1.38 -2.59
N HIS A 499 11.80 -1.68 -2.10
CA HIS A 499 12.89 -2.16 -2.93
C HIS A 499 12.81 -3.68 -3.14
N ASN A 500 13.20 -4.12 -4.32
CA ASN A 500 13.49 -5.52 -4.63
C ASN A 500 12.29 -6.46 -4.64
N LEU A 501 11.12 -5.98 -5.08
CA LEU A 501 9.88 -6.77 -5.14
C LEU A 501 9.33 -6.82 -6.56
N GLY A 502 9.06 -8.03 -7.06
CA GLY A 502 8.47 -8.30 -8.39
C GLY A 502 7.02 -7.82 -8.53
N GLY A 503 6.33 -7.73 -7.40
CA GLY A 503 5.02 -7.13 -7.28
C GLY A 503 4.77 -6.67 -5.85
N PHE A 504 3.71 -5.89 -5.64
CA PHE A 504 3.35 -5.40 -4.32
C PHE A 504 1.85 -5.06 -4.22
N PRO A 505 1.20 -5.29 -3.07
CA PRO A 505 -0.14 -4.77 -2.79
C PRO A 505 -0.29 -3.28 -3.10
N VAL A 506 -1.46 -2.83 -3.56
CA VAL A 506 -1.73 -1.43 -3.90
C VAL A 506 -3.07 -0.96 -3.37
N ASP A 507 -3.12 0.33 -3.03
CA ASP A 507 -4.39 1.06 -3.02
C ASP A 507 -4.58 1.78 -4.37
N ILE A 508 -5.80 1.78 -4.89
CA ILE A 508 -6.14 2.43 -6.16
C ILE A 508 -7.15 3.53 -5.87
N PHE A 509 -6.72 4.79 -5.91
CA PHE A 509 -7.61 5.93 -5.81
C PHE A 509 -7.92 6.49 -7.19
N VAL A 510 -9.19 6.73 -7.46
CA VAL A 510 -9.63 7.47 -8.65
C VAL A 510 -10.48 8.66 -8.24
N TRP A 511 -10.39 9.74 -9.00
CA TRP A 511 -11.28 10.88 -8.80
C TRP A 511 -11.80 11.46 -10.12
N GLU A 512 -13.07 11.83 -10.07
CA GLU A 512 -13.82 12.37 -11.21
C GLU A 512 -14.18 13.83 -10.96
N ASN A 513 -14.05 14.66 -11.99
CA ASN A 513 -14.38 16.09 -11.93
C ASN A 513 -15.84 16.30 -12.34
N TRP A 514 -16.72 16.56 -11.37
CA TRP A 514 -18.14 16.84 -11.63
C TRP A 514 -18.42 18.33 -11.52
N LYS A 515 -19.15 18.86 -12.51
CA LYS A 515 -19.65 20.24 -12.50
C LYS A 515 -20.90 20.36 -11.65
#